data_AF-A0A7X0TT56-F1
#
_entry.id   AF-A0A7X0TT56-F1
#
_cell.length_a   1.000
_cell.length_b   1.000
_cell.length_c   1.000
_cell.angle_alpha   90.00
_cell.angle_beta   90.00
_cell.angle_gamma   90.00
#
_symmetry.space_group_name_H-M   'P 1'
#
loop_
_entity.id
_entity.type
_entity.pdbx_description
1 polymer ?
#
loop_
_entity_poly.entity_id
_entity_poly.type
_entity_poly.pdbx_seq_one_letter_code
_entity_poly.pdbx_strand_id
1 'polypeptide(L)' 'MKVRFTEITLQRDYESGQLAAIRGKHSDDCPFRLPGRRAAWQRGFRDTTYQSEAKTPQTAQKFAQRNVNELRNILKR' A
#
# COMPACT_ATOMS: atom_id res chain seq x y z
N MET A 1 -27.07 -7.88 -4.80
CA MET A 1 -27.04 -7.33 -3.42
C MET A 1 -25.64 -6.81 -3.11
N LYS A 2 -25.49 -5.55 -2.70
CA LYS A 2 -24.20 -5.04 -2.15
C LYS A 2 -24.08 -5.55 -0.71
N VAL A 3 -23.19 -6.51 -0.47
CA VAL A 3 -22.86 -6.98 0.87
C VAL A 3 -22.20 -5.84 1.63
N ARG A 4 -22.84 -5.35 2.70
CA ARG A 4 -22.26 -4.36 3.62
C ARG A 4 -21.71 -5.09 4.84
N PHE A 5 -20.43 -4.91 5.14
CA PHE A 5 -19.82 -5.43 6.35
C PHE A 5 -20.10 -4.51 7.52
N THR A 6 -20.17 -5.08 8.73
CA THR A 6 -20.27 -4.29 9.96
C THR A 6 -18.95 -3.56 10.23
N GLU A 7 -19.02 -2.40 10.89
CA GLU A 7 -17.86 -1.59 11.25
C GLU A 7 -16.83 -2.37 12.07
N ILE A 8 -17.30 -3.22 13.01
CA ILE A 8 -16.47 -4.12 13.81
C ILE A 8 -15.64 -5.08 12.94
N THR A 9 -16.22 -5.57 11.84
CA THR A 9 -15.51 -6.48 10.92
C THR A 9 -14.39 -5.75 10.20
N LEU A 10 -14.66 -4.54 9.71
CA LEU A 10 -13.67 -3.72 9.01
C LEU A 10 -12.55 -3.26 9.95
N GLN A 11 -12.86 -2.97 11.21
CA GLN A 11 -11.87 -2.63 12.23
C GLN A 11 -10.92 -3.79 12.52
N ARG A 12 -11.44 -5.02 12.67
CA ARG A 12 -10.60 -6.22 12.83
C ARG A 12 -9.72 -6.48 11.60
N ASP A 13 -10.28 -6.29 10.41
CA ASP A 13 -9.53 -6.45 9.16
C ASP A 13 -8.40 -5.41 9.08
N TYR A 14 -8.66 -4.17 9.50
CA TYR A 14 -7.65 -3.11 9.62
C TYR A 14 -6.52 -3.49 10.59
N GLU A 15 -6.85 -3.89 11.83
CA GLU A 15 -5.87 -4.30 12.85
C GLU A 15 -5.02 -5.49 12.38
N SER A 16 -5.64 -6.45 11.68
CA SER A 16 -4.91 -7.58 11.11
C SER A 16 -3.94 -7.17 10.00
N GLY A 17 -4.22 -6.07 9.28
CA GLY A 17 -3.30 -5.43 8.33
C GLY A 17 -2.11 -4.80 9.02
N GLN A 18 -2.33 -4.09 10.12
CA GLN A 18 -1.25 -3.51 10.94
C GLN A 18 -0.31 -4.60 11.48
N LEU A 19 -0.87 -5.70 12.01
CA LEU A 19 -0.10 -6.84 12.49
C LEU A 19 0.71 -7.52 11.38
N ALA A 20 0.17 -7.61 10.17
CA ALA A 20 0.89 -8.17 9.03
C ALA A 20 2.11 -7.31 8.64
N ALA A 21 1.96 -5.98 8.66
CA ALA A 21 3.07 -5.06 8.43
C ALA A 21 4.16 -5.19 9.51
N ILE A 22 3.78 -5.25 10.79
CA ILE A 22 4.72 -5.45 11.92
C ILE A 22 5.51 -6.76 11.76
N ARG A 23 4.86 -7.81 11.26
CA ARG A 23 5.48 -9.14 11.02
C ARG A 23 6.34 -9.20 9.75
N GLY A 24 6.44 -8.12 8.97
CA GLY A 24 7.22 -8.07 7.74
C GLY A 24 6.60 -8.87 6.59
N LYS A 25 5.28 -9.07 6.59
CA LYS A 25 4.58 -9.67 5.44
C LYS A 25 4.49 -8.69 4.27
N HIS A 26 4.22 -9.20 3.07
CA HIS A 26 3.98 -8.35 1.90
C HIS A 26 2.50 -7.95 1.79
N SER A 27 2.21 -6.84 1.09
CA SER A 27 0.83 -6.39 0.87
C SER A 27 -0.01 -7.36 0.03
N ASP A 28 0.66 -8.21 -0.75
CA ASP A 28 0.01 -9.27 -1.55
C ASP A 28 -0.43 -10.47 -0.70
N ASP A 29 0.06 -10.58 0.54
CA ASP A 29 -0.35 -11.61 1.50
C ASP A 29 -1.72 -11.32 2.13
N CYS A 30 -2.49 -10.39 1.57
CA CYS A 30 -3.82 -10.05 2.03
C CYS A 30 -4.78 -11.25 1.88
N PRO A 31 -5.33 -11.81 2.97
CA PRO A 31 -6.17 -13.01 2.90
C PRO A 31 -7.57 -12.73 2.33
N PHE A 32 -7.95 -11.46 2.16
CA PHE A 32 -9.31 -11.08 1.79
C PHE A 32 -9.48 -10.96 0.27
N ARG A 33 -10.47 -11.69 -0.25
CA ARG A 33 -10.93 -11.60 -1.66
C ARG A 33 -11.99 -10.52 -1.86
N LEU A 34 -12.76 -10.20 -0.82
CA LEU A 34 -13.84 -9.22 -0.88
C LEU A 34 -13.27 -7.79 -0.85
N PRO A 35 -13.63 -6.91 -1.81
CA PRO A 35 -13.00 -5.60 -1.94
C PRO A 35 -13.06 -4.73 -0.69
N GLY A 36 -14.20 -4.72 0.03
CA GLY A 36 -14.36 -3.89 1.24
C GLY A 36 -13.42 -4.32 2.38
N ARG A 37 -13.28 -5.63 2.60
CA ARG A 37 -12.40 -6.20 3.62
C ARG A 37 -10.92 -6.03 3.25
N ARG A 38 -10.61 -6.25 1.96
CA ARG A 38 -9.27 -5.99 1.40
C ARG A 38 -8.87 -4.53 1.59
N ALA A 39 -9.77 -3.59 1.30
CA ALA A 39 -9.50 -2.17 1.48
C ALA A 39 -9.20 -1.81 2.94
N ALA A 40 -10.00 -2.33 3.90
CA ALA A 40 -9.75 -2.11 5.32
C ALA A 40 -8.38 -2.66 5.76
N TRP A 41 -8.05 -3.89 5.36
CA TRP A 41 -6.75 -4.50 5.65
C TRP A 41 -5.57 -3.73 5.04
N GLN A 42 -5.69 -3.35 3.77
CA GLN A 42 -4.64 -2.60 3.06
C GLN A 42 -4.40 -1.22 3.68
N ARG A 43 -5.45 -0.57 4.22
CA ARG A 43 -5.29 0.68 4.97
C ARG A 43 -4.44 0.46 6.22
N GLY A 44 -4.77 -0.53 7.05
CA GLY A 44 -3.98 -0.83 8.26
C GLY A 44 -2.54 -1.21 7.94
N PHE A 45 -2.34 -2.05 6.92
CA PHE A 45 -1.00 -2.44 6.46
C PHE A 45 -0.16 -1.23 6.04
N ARG A 46 -0.73 -0.32 5.23
CA ARG A 46 -0.04 0.89 4.74
C ARG A 46 0.24 1.87 5.86
N ASP A 47 -0.73 2.13 6.74
CA ASP A 47 -0.56 3.05 7.86
C ASP A 47 0.64 2.61 8.70
N THR A 48 0.72 1.33 9.06
CA THR A 48 1.86 0.82 9.83
C THR A 48 3.18 0.80 9.05
N THR A 49 3.13 0.54 7.74
CA THR A 49 4.32 0.51 6.88
C THR A 49 4.93 1.91 6.70
N TYR A 50 4.11 2.94 6.54
CA TYR A 50 4.56 4.30 6.20
C TYR A 50 4.56 5.30 7.36
N GLN A 51 3.78 5.09 8.42
CA GLN A 51 3.86 5.90 9.65
C GLN A 51 5.05 5.49 10.53
N SER A 52 5.69 4.36 10.24
CA SER A 52 7.00 4.02 10.82
C SER A 52 8.05 4.92 10.16
N GLU A 53 8.29 6.11 10.73
CA GLU A 53 9.18 7.20 10.26
C GLU A 53 10.64 6.81 9.90
N ALA A 54 11.02 5.53 9.95
CA ALA A 54 12.40 5.07 9.84
C ALA A 54 12.72 4.15 8.64
N LYS A 55 11.78 3.77 7.76
CA LYS A 55 12.03 2.65 6.81
C LYS A 55 11.57 2.84 5.36
N THR A 56 11.52 4.05 4.85
CA THR A 56 11.69 4.22 3.39
C THR A 56 13.02 4.91 3.14
N PRO A 57 14.04 4.22 2.57
CA PRO A 57 14.98 4.97 1.78
C PRO A 57 14.13 5.68 0.73
N GLN A 58 14.31 6.98 0.58
CA GLN A 58 13.80 7.73 -0.57
C GLN A 58 14.52 7.21 -1.82
N THR A 59 14.30 5.94 -2.18
CA THR A 59 14.82 5.36 -3.38
C THR A 59 14.04 6.02 -4.50
N ALA A 60 14.74 6.94 -5.16
CA ALA A 60 14.53 7.31 -6.55
C ALA A 60 13.56 8.46 -6.91
N GLN A 61 13.52 9.56 -6.15
CA GLN A 61 13.12 10.83 -6.81
C GLN A 61 14.12 11.23 -7.91
N LYS A 62 15.41 10.93 -7.73
CA LYS A 62 16.46 11.24 -8.73
C LYS A 62 16.44 10.36 -9.99
N PHE A 63 15.92 9.13 -9.94
CA PHE A 63 15.86 8.28 -11.15
C PHE A 63 14.64 8.58 -12.02
N ALA A 64 13.48 8.90 -11.42
CA ALA A 64 12.28 9.23 -12.16
C ALA A 64 12.48 10.49 -13.05
N GLN A 65 13.16 11.52 -12.53
CA GLN A 65 13.39 12.76 -13.28
C GLN A 65 14.35 12.59 -14.46
N ARG A 66 15.36 11.72 -14.32
CA ARG A 66 16.39 11.50 -15.35
C ARG A 66 15.81 10.80 -16.58
N ASN A 67 14.97 9.79 -16.37
CA ASN A 67 14.31 9.04 -17.44
C ASN A 67 13.32 9.92 -18.23
N VAL A 68 12.60 10.85 -17.58
CA VAL A 68 11.68 11.76 -18.27
C VAL A 68 12.43 12.73 -19.18
N ASN A 69 13.59 13.25 -18.75
CA ASN A 69 14.40 14.14 -19.59
C ASN A 69 15.03 13.40 -20.78
N GLU A 70 15.44 12.16 -20.59
CA GLU A 70 15.97 11.31 -21.67
C GLU A 70 14.88 11.00 -22.72
N LEU A 71 13.67 10.65 -22.29
CA LEU A 71 12.51 10.46 -23.18
C LEU A 71 12.15 11.74 -23.95
N ARG A 72 12.20 12.90 -23.29
CA ARG A 72 11.95 14.20 -23.95
C ARG A 72 12.97 14.52 -25.03
N ASN A 73 14.23 14.10 -24.88
CA ASN A 73 15.25 14.32 -25.90
C ASN A 73 15.09 13.36 -27.09
N ILE A 74 14.65 12.12 -26.85
CA ILE A 74 14.37 11.14 -27.92
C ILE A 74 13.15 11.57 -28.77
N LEU A 75 12.11 12.11 -28.12
CA LEU A 75 10.85 12.50 -28.77
C LEU A 75 10.86 13.88 -29.44
N LYS A 76 11.93 14.67 -29.26
CA LYS A 76 12.11 15.98 -29.91
C LYS A 76 12.76 15.90 -31.30
N ARG A 77 12.82 14.71 -31.91
CA ARG A 77 13.27 14.51 -33.28
C ARG A 77 12.16 14.71 -34.29
#